data_AF-A0A6H9HNT7-F1
#
_entry.id   AF-A0A6H9HNT7-F1
#
_cell.length_a   1.000
_cell.length_b   1.000
_cell.length_c   1.000
_cell.angle_alpha   90.00
_cell.angle_beta   90.00
_cell.angle_gamma   90.00
#
_symmetry.space_group_name_H-M   'P 1'
#
loop_
_entity.id
_entity.type
_entity.pdbx_description
1 polymer ?
#
loop_
_entity_poly.entity_id
_entity_poly.type
_entity_poly.pdbx_seq_one_letter_code
_entity_poly.pdbx_strand_id
1 'polypeptide(L)'
;MVARRGELIDHAIKSPRYIQVYSTVRDWIYQGSYKPGGRLPTEEELCRLFKVSRITTRKAVDMLVDEGLVLRQPGRGTFVVEDLADAPVIGEMDQLLRKVERLGKTSRVAQAEVTEVEADPETAHDLQLAPGARVQRASHVRLTDRHPVGYVITYVPAALRVRFDLRELNESPMLNLLERKGVDIAAADQVISATLADARLASLLNTTVGAPLVHIRLVVFDSQRRPVERLVAWYRGDRYHHHVHLTRKAR
;
A
#
# COMPACT_ATOMS: atom_id res chain seq x y z
N MET A 1 21.66 12.39 23.85
CA MET A 1 21.75 13.86 23.94
C MET A 1 20.38 14.43 23.64
N VAL A 2 19.73 15.03 24.63
CA VAL A 2 18.39 15.61 24.53
C VAL A 2 18.48 16.92 23.73
N ALA A 3 17.75 17.02 22.61
CA ALA A 3 17.75 18.20 21.75
C ALA A 3 17.24 19.45 22.49
N ARG A 4 17.87 20.60 22.21
CA ARG A 4 17.62 21.90 22.84
C ARG A 4 16.19 22.39 22.60
N ARG A 5 15.61 22.99 23.65
CA ARG A 5 14.34 23.73 23.71
C ARG A 5 14.32 24.87 22.67
N GLY A 6 13.60 24.67 21.58
CA GLY A 6 13.13 25.67 20.62
C GLY A 6 11.86 25.11 19.97
N GLU A 7 10.82 25.91 19.82
CA GLU A 7 9.41 25.50 19.65
C GLU A 7 9.18 24.32 18.68
N LEU A 8 8.62 23.23 19.20
CA LEU A 8 8.34 22.00 18.44
C LEU A 8 7.09 22.09 17.55
N ILE A 9 6.39 23.22 17.61
CA ILE A 9 5.26 23.55 16.75
C ILE A 9 5.56 24.88 16.10
N ASP A 10 5.53 24.90 14.77
CA ASP A 10 5.69 26.11 14.00
C ASP A 10 4.30 26.73 13.76
N HIS A 11 4.08 27.86 14.42
CA HIS A 11 2.85 28.63 14.32
C HIS A 11 2.72 29.43 13.02
N ALA A 12 3.81 29.59 12.26
CA ALA A 12 3.81 30.25 10.95
C ALA A 12 3.42 29.29 9.81
N ILE A 13 3.56 27.97 10.01
CA ILE A 13 3.17 26.96 9.02
C ILE A 13 1.65 26.73 9.06
N LYS A 14 0.96 26.98 7.94
CA LYS A 14 -0.48 26.69 7.74
C LYS A 14 -0.79 25.19 7.63
N SER A 15 -0.30 24.35 8.54
CA SER A 15 -0.71 22.95 8.64
C SER A 15 -1.37 22.64 9.98
N PRO A 16 -2.36 21.73 10.04
CA PRO A 16 -3.01 21.37 11.29
C PRO A 16 -2.02 20.89 12.34
N ARG A 17 -2.20 21.27 13.62
CA ARG A 17 -1.25 20.95 14.70
C ARG A 17 -0.94 19.46 14.85
N TYR A 18 -1.91 18.58 14.59
CA TYR A 18 -1.70 17.13 14.66
C TYR A 18 -0.74 16.64 13.56
N ILE A 19 -0.73 17.27 12.38
CA ILE A 19 0.22 16.96 11.29
C ILE A 19 1.64 17.37 11.68
N GLN A 20 1.80 18.48 12.40
CA GLN A 20 3.11 18.92 12.89
C GLN A 20 3.65 17.94 13.94
N VAL A 21 2.84 17.55 14.92
CA VAL A 21 3.21 16.55 15.94
C VAL A 21 3.57 15.21 15.27
N TYR A 22 2.74 14.73 14.34
CA TYR A 22 3.02 13.51 13.57
C TYR A 22 4.36 13.60 12.85
N SER A 23 4.58 14.66 12.07
CA SER A 23 5.79 14.82 11.26
C SER A 23 7.05 14.88 12.12
N THR A 24 7.01 15.63 13.23
CA THR A 24 8.16 15.76 14.13
C THR A 24 8.47 14.44 14.85
N VAL A 25 7.46 13.74 15.38
CA VAL A 25 7.68 12.46 16.08
C VAL A 25 8.14 11.39 15.09
N ARG A 26 7.59 11.38 13.88
CA ARG A 26 8.07 10.54 12.78
C ARG A 26 9.54 10.80 12.46
N ASP A 27 9.95 12.07 12.33
CA ASP A 27 11.34 12.42 12.09
C ASP A 27 12.27 11.96 13.23
N TRP A 28 11.82 12.04 14.49
CA TRP A 28 12.57 11.51 15.63
C TRP A 28 12.80 10.00 15.54
N ILE A 29 11.79 9.25 15.10
CA ILE A 29 11.89 7.80 14.88
C ILE A 29 12.92 7.52 13.79
N TYR A 30 12.81 8.17 12.63
CA TYR A 30 13.76 7.98 11.52
C TYR A 30 15.19 8.43 11.83
N GLN A 31 15.36 9.44 12.69
CA GLN A 31 16.68 9.89 13.16
C GLN A 31 17.27 8.98 14.25
N GLY A 32 16.55 7.93 14.67
CA GLY A 32 17.00 7.01 15.72
C GLY A 32 16.96 7.60 17.13
N SER A 33 16.20 8.68 17.35
CA SER A 33 15.99 9.24 18.70
C SER A 33 15.25 8.25 19.60
N TYR A 34 14.43 7.39 19.00
CA TYR A 34 13.81 6.23 19.62
C TYR A 34 14.23 4.99 18.82
N LYS A 35 14.90 4.05 19.48
CA LYS A 35 15.34 2.80 18.85
C LYS A 35 14.13 1.92 18.50
N PRO A 36 14.26 1.00 17.53
CA PRO A 36 13.29 -0.07 17.33
C PRO A 36 13.01 -0.83 18.64
N GLY A 37 11.75 -1.17 18.89
CA GLY A 37 11.28 -1.71 20.18
C GLY A 37 11.28 -0.70 21.33
N GLY A 38 11.79 0.52 21.10
CA GLY A 38 11.85 1.60 22.07
C GLY A 38 10.49 2.23 22.31
N ARG A 39 10.24 2.65 23.56
CA ARG A 39 8.99 3.30 23.95
C ARG A 39 9.00 4.77 23.51
N LEU A 40 7.97 5.18 22.78
CA LEU A 40 7.68 6.59 22.52
C LEU A 40 7.22 7.30 23.81
N PRO A 41 7.37 8.64 23.90
CA PRO A 41 6.74 9.39 24.97
C PRO A 41 5.23 9.13 24.98
N THR A 42 4.66 9.07 26.16
CA THR A 42 3.22 8.93 26.36
C THR A 42 2.47 10.09 25.72
N GLU A 43 1.19 9.89 25.40
CA GLU A 43 0.35 10.96 24.86
C GLU A 43 0.34 12.19 25.78
N GLU A 44 0.43 12.00 27.09
CA GLU A 44 0.50 13.10 28.05
C GLU A 44 1.84 13.86 28.00
N GLU A 45 2.96 13.14 27.84
CA GLU A 45 4.28 13.75 27.65
C GLU A 45 4.35 14.50 26.32
N LEU A 46 3.81 13.92 25.24
CA LEU A 46 3.71 14.59 23.94
C LEU A 46 2.81 15.84 24.01
N CYS A 47 1.69 15.80 24.75
CA CYS A 47 0.85 16.98 24.99
C CYS A 47 1.65 18.11 25.64
N ARG A 48 2.43 17.79 26.69
CA ARG A 48 3.27 18.77 27.40
C ARG A 48 4.40 19.29 26.51
N LEU A 49 5.02 18.41 25.74
CA LEU A 49 6.17 18.69 24.89
C LEU A 49 5.79 19.62 23.73
N PHE A 50 4.66 19.34 23.06
CA PHE A 50 4.17 20.09 21.91
C PHE A 50 3.17 21.19 22.26
N LYS A 51 2.75 21.30 23.53
CA LYS A 51 1.71 22.26 23.99
C LYS A 51 0.41 22.16 23.19
N VAL A 52 -0.08 20.93 22.98
CA VAL A 52 -1.32 20.64 22.25
C VAL A 52 -2.33 19.88 23.11
N SER A 53 -3.57 19.79 22.62
CA SER A 53 -4.62 19.00 23.27
C SER A 53 -4.38 17.50 23.11
N ARG A 54 -4.90 16.70 24.06
CA ARG A 54 -4.87 15.23 23.99
C ARG A 54 -5.46 14.69 22.70
N ILE A 55 -6.53 15.29 22.18
CA ILE A 55 -7.14 14.90 20.90
C ILE A 55 -6.14 15.09 19.74
N THR A 56 -5.38 16.18 19.75
CA THR A 56 -4.37 16.49 18.72
C THR A 56 -3.23 15.47 18.75
N THR A 57 -2.71 15.19 19.95
CA THR A 57 -1.65 14.19 20.13
C THR A 57 -2.14 12.80 19.77
N ARG A 58 -3.32 12.39 20.23
CA ARG A 58 -3.88 11.07 19.95
C ARG A 58 -4.03 10.86 18.45
N LYS A 59 -4.57 11.85 17.73
CA LYS A 59 -4.67 11.80 16.26
C LYS A 59 -3.30 11.66 15.58
N ALA A 60 -2.28 12.36 16.07
CA ALA A 60 -0.92 12.23 15.53
C ALA A 60 -0.32 10.84 15.79
N VAL A 61 -0.54 10.27 16.98
CA VAL A 61 -0.10 8.92 17.34
C VAL A 61 -0.88 7.87 16.56
N ASP A 62 -2.19 8.07 16.34
CA ASP A 62 -3.01 7.22 15.49
C ASP A 62 -2.42 7.15 14.08
N MET A 63 -2.01 8.29 13.51
CA MET A 63 -1.35 8.31 12.20
C MET A 63 -0.01 7.55 12.18
N LEU A 64 0.79 7.61 13.25
CA LEU A 64 2.04 6.83 13.35
C LEU A 64 1.76 5.32 13.46
N VAL A 65 0.67 4.95 14.13
CA VAL A 65 0.21 3.56 14.20
C VAL A 65 -0.30 3.11 12.83
N ASP A 66 -1.05 3.96 12.15
CA ASP A 66 -1.59 3.71 10.82
C ASP A 66 -0.48 3.58 9.76
N GLU A 67 0.61 4.33 9.89
CA GLU A 67 1.83 4.23 9.06
C GLU A 67 2.67 2.98 9.41
N GLY A 68 2.34 2.27 10.48
CA GLY A 68 3.10 1.10 10.93
C GLY A 68 4.46 1.44 11.54
N LEU A 69 4.70 2.70 11.92
CA LEU A 69 5.96 3.08 12.59
C LEU A 69 5.97 2.69 14.06
N VAL A 70 4.78 2.62 14.67
CA VAL A 70 4.63 2.31 16.09
C VAL A 70 3.44 1.40 16.35
N LEU A 71 3.49 0.65 17.44
CA LEU A 71 2.43 -0.25 17.89
C LEU A 71 1.99 0.12 19.32
N ARG A 72 0.69 0.08 19.57
CA ARG A 72 0.14 0.26 20.92
C ARG A 72 0.13 -1.06 21.67
N GLN A 73 0.72 -1.07 22.85
CA GLN A 73 0.62 -2.17 23.80
C GLN A 73 -0.25 -1.71 24.98
N PRO A 74 -1.46 -2.28 25.14
CA PRO A 74 -2.37 -1.92 26.23
C PRO A 74 -1.68 -1.95 27.60
N GLY A 75 -1.82 -0.87 28.37
CA GLY A 75 -1.18 -0.72 29.69
C GLY A 75 0.33 -0.51 29.69
N ARG A 76 1.02 -0.68 28.56
CA ARG A 76 2.50 -0.59 28.45
C ARG A 76 2.97 0.65 27.70
N GLY A 77 2.17 1.18 26.77
CA GLY A 77 2.45 2.40 26.01
C GLY A 77 2.53 2.17 24.51
N THR A 78 3.16 3.10 23.79
CA THR A 78 3.37 3.04 22.35
C THR A 78 4.85 2.79 22.07
N PHE A 79 5.14 1.82 21.21
CA PHE A 79 6.51 1.35 20.94
C PHE A 79 6.83 1.45 19.45
N VAL A 80 8.04 1.86 19.11
CA VAL A 80 8.56 1.83 17.75
C VAL A 80 8.65 0.39 17.27
N VAL A 81 8.18 0.11 16.06
CA VAL A 81 8.27 -1.24 15.45
C VAL A 81 9.74 -1.69 15.39
N GLU A 82 10.00 -2.99 15.60
CA GLU A 82 11.36 -3.55 15.68
C GLU A 82 12.11 -3.52 14.35
N ASP A 83 11.39 -3.50 13.23
CA ASP A 83 11.98 -3.40 11.89
C ASP A 83 11.51 -2.12 11.17
N LEU A 84 12.21 -1.02 11.43
CA LEU A 84 12.01 0.23 10.68
C LEU A 84 12.49 0.12 9.22
N ALA A 85 13.28 -0.89 8.86
CA ALA A 85 13.70 -1.08 7.47
C ALA A 85 12.55 -1.60 6.59
N ASP A 86 11.57 -2.27 7.22
CA ASP A 86 10.32 -2.71 6.60
C ASP A 86 9.19 -1.65 6.66
N ALA A 87 9.45 -0.46 7.23
CA ALA A 87 8.47 0.62 7.22
C ALA A 87 8.14 1.05 5.77
N PRO A 88 6.86 1.19 5.42
CA PRO A 88 6.47 1.46 4.04
C PRO A 88 6.94 2.86 3.61
N VAL A 89 7.44 2.95 2.38
CA VAL A 89 7.66 4.26 1.75
C VAL A 89 6.29 4.83 1.38
N ILE A 90 5.87 5.90 2.08
CA ILE A 90 4.63 6.61 1.73
C ILE A 90 4.82 7.32 0.38
N GLY A 91 4.03 6.89 -0.61
CA GLY A 91 3.86 7.56 -1.90
C GLY A 91 2.51 8.26 -2.02
N GLU A 92 2.37 9.09 -3.06
CA GLU A 92 1.09 9.70 -3.43
C GLU A 92 0.26 8.70 -4.25
N MET A 93 -1.00 8.48 -3.88
CA MET A 93 -1.92 7.59 -4.60
C MET A 93 -2.03 7.94 -6.10
N ASP A 94 -2.04 9.24 -6.42
CA ASP A 94 -2.09 9.72 -7.81
C ASP A 94 -0.91 9.23 -8.67
N GLN A 95 0.26 8.98 -8.05
CA GLN A 95 1.41 8.44 -8.78
C GLN A 95 1.18 6.98 -9.17
N LEU A 96 0.57 6.19 -8.29
CA LEU A 96 0.15 4.83 -8.59
C LEU A 96 -0.90 4.83 -9.71
N LEU A 97 -1.94 5.67 -9.60
CA LEU A 97 -3.00 5.79 -10.60
C LEU A 97 -2.44 6.16 -11.99
N ARG A 98 -1.57 7.17 -12.08
CA ARG A 98 -0.90 7.55 -13.34
C ARG A 98 -0.07 6.40 -13.92
N LYS A 99 0.63 5.64 -13.07
CA LYS A 99 1.43 4.49 -13.51
C LYS A 99 0.54 3.39 -14.07
N VAL A 100 -0.55 3.08 -13.39
CA VAL A 100 -1.54 2.07 -13.81
C VAL A 100 -2.21 2.50 -15.11
N GLU A 101 -2.58 3.77 -15.25
CA GLU A 101 -3.17 4.30 -16.48
C GLU A 101 -2.19 4.22 -17.67
N ARG A 102 -0.94 4.65 -17.47
CA ARG A 102 0.10 4.53 -18.50
C ARG A 102 0.32 3.07 -18.90
N LEU A 103 0.42 2.16 -17.93
CA LEU A 103 0.57 0.74 -18.19
C LEU A 103 -0.62 0.21 -18.99
N GLY A 104 -1.85 0.61 -18.65
CA GLY A 104 -3.06 0.29 -19.41
C GLY A 104 -3.01 0.77 -20.86
N LYS A 105 -2.56 2.01 -21.11
CA LYS A 105 -2.46 2.58 -22.47
C LYS A 105 -1.38 1.93 -23.33
N THR A 106 -0.28 1.47 -22.72
CA THR A 106 0.87 0.90 -23.45
C THR A 106 0.87 -0.63 -23.47
N SER A 107 -0.22 -1.28 -23.08
CA SER A 107 -0.30 -2.74 -23.07
C SER A 107 -1.69 -3.25 -23.44
N ARG A 108 -1.79 -4.56 -23.67
CA ARG A 108 -3.04 -5.26 -23.94
C ARG A 108 -3.20 -6.45 -22.99
N VAL A 109 -4.43 -6.88 -22.81
CA VAL A 109 -4.79 -8.05 -22.01
C VAL A 109 -4.91 -9.27 -22.93
N ALA A 110 -4.37 -10.41 -22.50
CA ALA A 110 -4.50 -11.71 -23.15
C ALA A 110 -4.73 -12.81 -22.10
N GLN A 111 -5.27 -13.96 -22.53
CA GLN A 111 -5.54 -15.10 -21.65
C GLN A 111 -6.31 -14.70 -20.37
N ALA A 112 -7.32 -13.85 -20.55
CA ALA A 112 -8.09 -13.32 -19.44
C ALA A 112 -9.17 -14.32 -19.00
N GLU A 113 -9.37 -14.42 -17.69
CA GLU A 113 -10.37 -15.26 -17.04
C GLU A 113 -11.02 -14.44 -15.93
N VAL A 114 -12.35 -14.54 -15.80
CA VAL A 114 -13.11 -13.96 -14.68
C VAL A 114 -13.99 -15.06 -14.09
N THR A 115 -13.86 -15.30 -12.80
CA THR A 115 -14.61 -16.34 -12.07
C THR A 115 -14.97 -15.83 -10.69
N GLU A 116 -16.01 -16.39 -10.09
CA GLU A 116 -16.31 -16.17 -8.68
C GLU A 116 -15.86 -17.41 -7.89
N VAL A 117 -15.01 -17.20 -6.89
CA VAL A 117 -14.39 -18.26 -6.09
C VAL A 117 -14.53 -17.95 -4.61
N GLU A 118 -14.37 -18.96 -3.76
CA GLU A 118 -14.15 -18.74 -2.33
C GLU A 118 -12.75 -18.14 -2.14
N ALA A 119 -12.62 -17.16 -1.24
CA ALA A 119 -11.33 -16.59 -0.91
C ALA A 119 -10.46 -17.61 -0.19
N ASP A 120 -9.27 -17.90 -0.73
CA ASP A 120 -8.26 -18.65 0.00
C ASP A 120 -7.83 -17.90 1.28
N PRO A 121 -7.15 -18.57 2.24
CA PRO A 121 -6.81 -17.94 3.52
C PRO A 121 -6.00 -16.65 3.41
N GLU A 122 -5.10 -16.55 2.43
CA GLU A 122 -4.29 -15.35 2.22
C GLU A 122 -5.15 -14.20 1.67
N THR A 123 -6.00 -14.49 0.69
CA THR A 123 -6.95 -13.54 0.10
C THR A 123 -7.96 -13.06 1.14
N ALA A 124 -8.48 -13.96 1.96
CA ALA A 124 -9.41 -13.64 3.03
C ALA A 124 -8.75 -12.74 4.09
N HIS A 125 -7.51 -13.04 4.47
CA HIS A 125 -6.74 -12.20 5.39
C HIS A 125 -6.55 -10.79 4.83
N ASP A 126 -6.07 -10.67 3.59
CA ASP A 126 -5.76 -9.38 2.95
C ASP A 126 -7.01 -8.53 2.75
N LEU A 127 -8.12 -9.17 2.39
CA LEU A 127 -9.41 -8.52 2.18
C LEU A 127 -10.26 -8.47 3.46
N GLN A 128 -9.72 -8.85 4.61
CA GLN A 128 -10.41 -8.85 5.91
C GLN A 128 -11.78 -9.54 5.85
N LEU A 129 -11.86 -10.64 5.13
CA LEU A 129 -13.09 -11.39 4.90
C LEU A 129 -13.25 -12.53 5.92
N ALA A 130 -14.50 -12.86 6.21
CA ALA A 130 -14.81 -14.08 6.96
C ALA A 130 -14.44 -15.34 6.14
N PRO A 131 -14.10 -16.46 6.80
CA PRO A 131 -13.96 -17.76 6.13
C PRO A 131 -15.20 -18.09 5.29
N GLY A 132 -15.02 -18.66 4.10
CA GLY A 132 -16.13 -18.96 3.17
C GLY A 132 -16.61 -17.77 2.34
N ALA A 133 -16.09 -16.55 2.56
CA ALA A 133 -16.47 -15.40 1.78
C ALA A 133 -16.06 -15.53 0.31
N ARG A 134 -16.89 -14.99 -0.58
CA ARG A 134 -16.74 -15.07 -2.03
C ARG A 134 -16.06 -13.82 -2.60
N VAL A 135 -15.22 -14.02 -3.60
CA VAL A 135 -14.52 -12.96 -4.34
C VAL A 135 -14.68 -13.20 -5.83
N GLN A 136 -14.77 -12.12 -6.61
CA GLN A 136 -14.57 -12.16 -8.05
C GLN A 136 -13.06 -12.14 -8.31
N ARG A 137 -12.55 -13.24 -8.87
CA ARG A 137 -11.17 -13.43 -9.29
C ARG A 137 -11.06 -13.17 -10.79
N ALA A 138 -10.28 -12.16 -11.16
CA ALA A 138 -9.85 -11.96 -12.54
C ALA A 138 -8.37 -12.28 -12.68
N SER A 139 -7.97 -12.93 -13.77
CA SER A 139 -6.55 -13.11 -14.08
C SER A 139 -6.26 -12.95 -15.55
N HIS A 140 -5.09 -12.43 -15.89
CA HIS A 140 -4.68 -12.22 -17.27
C HIS A 140 -3.18 -12.03 -17.45
N VAL A 141 -2.71 -12.29 -18.67
CA VAL A 141 -1.37 -11.91 -19.13
C VAL A 141 -1.43 -10.53 -19.76
N ARG A 142 -0.49 -9.67 -19.37
CA ARG A 142 -0.31 -8.33 -19.94
C ARG A 142 0.78 -8.38 -21.01
N LEU A 143 0.47 -7.84 -22.18
CA LEU A 143 1.34 -7.81 -23.34
C LEU A 143 1.78 -6.37 -23.69
N THR A 144 3.06 -6.16 -23.93
CA THR A 144 3.59 -4.95 -24.58
C THR A 144 4.27 -5.38 -25.87
N ASP A 145 3.96 -4.71 -26.99
CA ASP A 145 4.45 -5.07 -28.32
C ASP A 145 4.31 -6.58 -28.64
N ARG A 146 3.14 -7.14 -28.28
CA ARG A 146 2.78 -8.58 -28.42
C ARG A 146 3.59 -9.57 -27.56
N HIS A 147 4.48 -9.10 -26.69
CA HIS A 147 5.25 -9.95 -25.81
C HIS A 147 4.73 -9.88 -24.37
N PRO A 148 4.66 -11.01 -23.64
CA PRO A 148 4.30 -11.00 -22.24
C PRO A 148 5.26 -10.15 -21.41
N VAL A 149 4.70 -9.28 -20.57
CA VAL A 149 5.43 -8.44 -19.62
C VAL A 149 5.08 -8.83 -18.18
N GLY A 150 3.86 -9.30 -17.93
CA GLY A 150 3.49 -9.82 -16.62
C GLY A 150 2.18 -10.58 -16.60
N TYR A 151 1.94 -11.31 -15.51
CA TYR A 151 0.71 -12.01 -15.20
C TYR A 151 0.10 -11.38 -13.96
N VAL A 152 -1.18 -11.06 -14.01
CA VAL A 152 -1.89 -10.33 -12.96
C VAL A 152 -3.09 -11.14 -12.53
N ILE A 153 -3.34 -11.19 -11.22
CA ILE A 153 -4.56 -11.69 -10.62
C ILE A 153 -5.12 -10.60 -9.71
N THR A 154 -6.40 -10.31 -9.83
CA THR A 154 -7.12 -9.42 -8.94
C THR A 154 -8.28 -10.15 -8.28
N TYR A 155 -8.55 -9.81 -7.02
CA TYR A 155 -9.64 -10.32 -6.22
C TYR A 155 -10.44 -9.15 -5.69
N VAL A 156 -11.74 -9.13 -5.99
CA VAL A 156 -12.66 -8.09 -5.53
C VAL A 156 -13.75 -8.76 -4.67
N PRO A 157 -13.99 -8.31 -3.42
CA PRO A 157 -15.04 -8.88 -2.58
C PRO A 157 -16.40 -8.88 -3.28
N ALA A 158 -17.06 -10.05 -3.35
CA ALA A 158 -18.39 -10.15 -3.98
C ALA A 158 -19.44 -9.27 -3.27
N ALA A 159 -19.22 -8.99 -1.98
CA ALA A 159 -20.05 -8.09 -1.18
C ALA A 159 -20.09 -6.65 -1.71
N LEU A 160 -19.09 -6.19 -2.47
CA LEU A 160 -19.10 -4.88 -3.12
C LEU A 160 -20.11 -4.82 -4.27
N ARG A 161 -20.60 -5.97 -4.76
CA ARG A 161 -21.56 -6.09 -5.87
C ARG A 161 -21.11 -5.39 -7.16
N VAL A 162 -19.82 -5.13 -7.31
CA VAL A 162 -19.22 -4.61 -8.55
C VAL A 162 -18.95 -5.79 -9.47
N ARG A 163 -19.62 -5.87 -10.61
CA ARG A 163 -19.34 -6.90 -11.63
C ARG A 163 -18.55 -6.30 -12.77
N PHE A 164 -17.65 -7.10 -13.31
CA PHE A 164 -16.87 -6.78 -14.49
C PHE A 164 -16.66 -8.01 -15.36
N ASP A 165 -16.48 -7.78 -16.66
CA ASP A 165 -16.20 -8.83 -17.63
C ASP A 165 -14.82 -8.66 -18.29
N LEU A 166 -14.50 -9.60 -19.19
CA LEU A 166 -13.24 -9.61 -19.93
C LEU A 166 -13.05 -8.38 -20.81
N ARG A 167 -14.14 -7.79 -21.30
CA ARG A 167 -14.10 -6.61 -22.16
C ARG A 167 -13.72 -5.39 -21.34
N GLU A 168 -14.36 -5.18 -20.20
CA GLU A 168 -14.05 -4.06 -19.30
C GLU A 168 -12.61 -4.13 -18.79
N LEU A 169 -12.11 -5.34 -18.47
CA LEU A 169 -10.71 -5.55 -18.08
C LEU A 169 -9.69 -5.20 -19.17
N ASN A 170 -10.08 -5.34 -20.44
CA ASN A 170 -9.23 -5.01 -21.58
C ASN A 170 -9.27 -3.51 -21.91
N GLU A 171 -10.42 -2.86 -21.69
CA GLU A 171 -10.62 -1.43 -21.95
C GLU A 171 -10.11 -0.53 -20.81
N SER A 172 -10.10 -1.03 -19.57
CA SER A 172 -9.78 -0.23 -18.39
C SER A 172 -9.00 -1.04 -17.34
N PRO A 173 -7.99 -0.44 -16.68
CA PRO A 173 -7.42 -1.00 -15.45
C PRO A 173 -8.48 -1.17 -14.34
N MET A 174 -8.25 -2.13 -13.44
CA MET A 174 -9.21 -2.51 -12.38
C MET A 174 -9.55 -1.33 -11.45
N LEU A 175 -8.56 -0.58 -10.97
CA LEU A 175 -8.79 0.61 -10.13
C LEU A 175 -9.79 1.59 -10.77
N ASN A 176 -9.57 1.97 -12.03
CA ASN A 176 -10.48 2.86 -12.77
C ASN A 176 -11.87 2.25 -12.99
N LEU A 177 -11.96 0.92 -13.05
CA LEU A 177 -13.24 0.22 -13.18
C LEU A 177 -14.02 0.26 -11.86
N LEU A 178 -13.35 0.02 -10.74
CA LEU A 178 -13.94 0.14 -9.40
C LEU A 178 -14.47 1.55 -9.14
N GLU A 179 -13.67 2.60 -9.43
CA GLU A 179 -14.10 3.99 -9.29
C GLU A 179 -15.34 4.32 -10.13
N ARG A 180 -15.34 3.91 -11.42
CA ARG A 180 -16.50 4.11 -12.31
C ARG A 180 -17.76 3.40 -11.82
N LYS A 181 -17.61 2.33 -11.04
CA LYS A 181 -18.71 1.55 -10.45
C LYS A 181 -19.07 2.04 -9.04
N GLY A 182 -18.53 3.17 -8.61
CA GLY A 182 -18.90 3.86 -7.37
C GLY A 182 -18.08 3.47 -6.14
N VAL A 183 -16.95 2.79 -6.31
CA VAL A 183 -16.02 2.53 -5.20
C VAL A 183 -15.13 3.74 -4.98
N ASP A 184 -15.19 4.33 -3.78
CA ASP A 184 -14.42 5.52 -3.40
C ASP A 184 -13.02 5.13 -2.90
N ILE A 185 -12.07 4.97 -3.84
CA ILE A 185 -10.70 4.54 -3.55
C ILE A 185 -9.92 5.65 -2.85
N ALA A 186 -9.30 5.34 -1.71
CA ALA A 186 -8.58 6.33 -0.90
C ALA A 186 -7.11 6.01 -0.68
N ALA A 187 -6.74 4.74 -0.57
CA ALA A 187 -5.38 4.32 -0.26
C ALA A 187 -5.05 2.96 -0.85
N ALA A 188 -3.76 2.62 -0.91
CA ALA A 188 -3.33 1.27 -1.22
C ALA A 188 -1.98 0.95 -0.56
N ASP A 189 -1.85 -0.28 -0.08
CA ASP A 189 -0.61 -0.84 0.47
C ASP A 189 0.04 -1.72 -0.60
N GLN A 190 1.25 -1.35 -1.01
CA GLN A 190 2.00 -2.06 -2.04
C GLN A 190 3.28 -2.67 -1.47
N VAL A 191 3.46 -3.97 -1.72
CA VAL A 191 4.69 -4.71 -1.44
C VAL A 191 5.30 -5.15 -2.76
N ILE A 192 6.60 -4.87 -2.95
CA ILE A 192 7.37 -5.27 -4.13
C ILE A 192 8.51 -6.16 -3.67
N SER A 193 8.62 -7.34 -4.28
CA SER A 193 9.61 -8.36 -3.96
C SER A 193 10.17 -8.98 -5.23
N ALA A 194 11.22 -9.78 -5.10
CA ALA A 194 11.74 -10.62 -6.17
C ALA A 194 11.30 -12.07 -5.94
N THR A 195 11.04 -12.79 -7.02
CA THR A 195 10.78 -14.24 -6.99
C THR A 195 11.29 -14.89 -8.27
N LEU A 196 11.25 -16.22 -8.32
CA LEU A 196 11.63 -17.01 -9.50
C LEU A 196 10.39 -17.54 -10.21
N ALA A 197 10.44 -17.57 -11.54
CA ALA A 197 9.38 -18.17 -12.34
C ALA A 197 9.28 -19.68 -12.08
N ASP A 198 8.12 -20.15 -11.63
CA ASP A 198 7.77 -21.57 -11.66
C ASP A 198 7.40 -22.01 -13.09
N ALA A 199 7.09 -23.29 -13.28
CA ALA A 199 6.72 -23.84 -14.59
C ALA A 199 5.50 -23.14 -15.23
N ARG A 200 4.52 -22.74 -14.43
CA ARG A 200 3.29 -22.09 -14.90
C ARG A 200 3.58 -20.65 -15.34
N LEU A 201 4.26 -19.88 -14.50
CA LEU A 201 4.64 -18.49 -14.80
C LEU A 201 5.62 -18.44 -15.98
N ALA A 202 6.57 -19.37 -16.06
CA ALA A 202 7.49 -19.49 -17.20
C ALA A 202 6.73 -19.66 -18.52
N SER A 203 5.74 -20.56 -18.54
CA SER A 203 4.88 -20.77 -19.70
C SER A 203 4.03 -19.54 -20.04
N LEU A 204 3.37 -18.93 -19.06
CA LEU A 204 2.50 -17.75 -19.28
C LEU A 204 3.28 -16.54 -19.78
N LEU A 205 4.50 -16.36 -19.27
CA LEU A 205 5.33 -15.18 -19.54
C LEU A 205 6.33 -15.37 -20.68
N ASN A 206 6.30 -16.54 -21.33
CA ASN A 206 7.25 -16.92 -22.38
C ASN A 206 8.70 -16.65 -21.94
N THR A 207 9.08 -17.29 -20.83
CA THR A 207 10.41 -17.21 -20.20
C THR A 207 10.83 -18.59 -19.69
N THR A 208 12.01 -18.70 -19.10
CA THR A 208 12.51 -19.96 -18.52
C THR A 208 12.08 -20.11 -17.06
N VAL A 209 11.94 -21.37 -16.61
CA VAL A 209 11.85 -21.67 -15.18
C VAL A 209 13.09 -21.13 -14.47
N GLY A 210 12.91 -20.52 -13.31
CA GLY A 210 13.98 -19.85 -12.58
C GLY A 210 14.31 -18.45 -13.08
N ALA A 211 13.64 -17.93 -14.12
CA ALA A 211 13.84 -16.55 -14.53
C ALA A 211 13.41 -15.58 -13.42
N PRO A 212 14.14 -14.49 -13.18
CA PRO A 212 13.81 -13.51 -12.14
C PRO A 212 12.56 -12.72 -12.50
N LEU A 213 11.62 -12.67 -11.56
CA LEU A 213 10.37 -11.94 -11.66
C LEU A 213 10.29 -10.89 -10.56
N VAL A 214 9.72 -9.73 -10.88
CA VAL A 214 9.26 -8.75 -9.90
C VAL A 214 7.86 -9.15 -9.47
N HIS A 215 7.70 -9.46 -8.20
CA HIS A 215 6.43 -9.82 -7.58
C HIS A 215 5.84 -8.62 -6.84
N ILE A 216 4.61 -8.27 -7.19
CA ILE A 216 3.88 -7.13 -6.61
C ILE A 216 2.62 -7.66 -5.96
N ARG A 217 2.44 -7.33 -4.69
CA ARG A 217 1.19 -7.48 -3.96
C ARG A 217 0.66 -6.10 -3.62
N LEU A 218 -0.61 -5.86 -3.88
CA LEU A 218 -1.27 -4.58 -3.63
C LEU A 218 -2.63 -4.85 -2.97
N VAL A 219 -2.92 -4.15 -1.87
CA VAL A 219 -4.26 -4.11 -1.29
C VAL A 219 -4.76 -2.68 -1.37
N VAL A 220 -5.94 -2.49 -1.94
CA VAL A 220 -6.56 -1.17 -2.15
C VAL A 220 -7.67 -0.99 -1.13
N PHE A 221 -7.78 0.21 -0.57
CA PHE A 221 -8.75 0.55 0.46
C PHE A 221 -9.65 1.70 0.01
N ASP A 222 -10.91 1.64 0.44
CA ASP A 222 -11.84 2.76 0.29
C ASP A 222 -11.63 3.85 1.36
N SER A 223 -12.39 4.94 1.27
CA SER A 223 -12.37 6.04 2.25
C SER A 223 -12.78 5.66 3.67
N GLN A 224 -13.38 4.48 3.86
CA GLN A 224 -13.70 3.90 5.16
C GLN A 224 -12.63 2.91 5.65
N ARG A 225 -11.49 2.83 4.96
CA ARG A 225 -10.39 1.87 5.20
C ARG A 225 -10.78 0.40 5.06
N ARG A 226 -11.82 0.10 4.29
CA ARG A 226 -12.18 -1.29 3.96
C ARG A 226 -11.41 -1.72 2.73
N PRO A 227 -10.82 -2.93 2.72
CA PRO A 227 -10.13 -3.44 1.54
C PRO A 227 -11.14 -3.76 0.43
N VAL A 228 -10.89 -3.22 -0.76
CA VAL A 228 -11.77 -3.33 -1.93
C VAL A 228 -11.17 -4.10 -3.10
N GLU A 229 -9.85 -4.25 -3.12
CA GLU A 229 -9.14 -5.04 -4.12
C GLU A 229 -7.88 -5.64 -3.49
N ARG A 230 -7.61 -6.90 -3.81
CA ARG A 230 -6.29 -7.52 -3.66
C ARG A 230 -5.77 -7.82 -5.05
N LEU A 231 -4.57 -7.34 -5.37
CA LEU A 231 -3.87 -7.62 -6.62
C LEU A 231 -2.55 -8.33 -6.31
N VAL A 232 -2.30 -9.39 -7.06
CA VAL A 232 -1.02 -10.10 -7.09
C VAL A 232 -0.54 -10.14 -8.53
N ALA A 233 0.69 -9.71 -8.77
CA ALA A 233 1.26 -9.65 -10.10
C ALA A 233 2.71 -10.10 -10.14
N TRP A 234 3.07 -10.76 -11.24
CA TRP A 234 4.43 -11.17 -11.55
C TRP A 234 4.84 -10.57 -12.88
N TYR A 235 5.85 -9.72 -12.85
CA TYR A 235 6.41 -9.08 -14.04
C TYR A 235 7.79 -9.63 -14.34
N ARG A 236 8.13 -9.77 -15.62
CA ARG A 236 9.48 -10.20 -15.99
C ARG A 236 10.50 -9.12 -15.61
N GLY A 237 11.57 -9.52 -14.92
CA GLY A 237 12.61 -8.58 -14.47
C GLY A 237 13.37 -7.92 -15.63
N ASP A 238 13.36 -8.53 -16.82
CA ASP A 238 13.97 -8.00 -18.04
C ASP A 238 13.09 -6.98 -18.79
N ARG A 239 11.82 -6.81 -18.40
CA ARG A 239 10.84 -5.96 -19.11
C ARG A 239 10.08 -5.00 -18.20
N TYR A 240 10.19 -5.14 -16.89
CA TYR A 240 9.53 -4.27 -15.93
C TYR A 240 10.51 -3.60 -14.99
N HIS A 241 10.38 -2.28 -14.87
CA HIS A 241 11.17 -1.47 -13.95
C HIS A 241 10.24 -0.68 -13.03
N HIS A 242 10.50 -0.73 -11.74
CA HIS A 242 9.89 0.17 -10.77
C HIS A 242 10.82 1.37 -10.58
N HIS A 243 10.36 2.56 -10.99
CA HIS A 243 11.11 3.80 -10.88
C HIS A 243 10.42 4.74 -9.90
N VAL A 244 11.17 5.21 -8.89
CA VAL A 244 10.73 6.20 -7.92
C VAL A 244 11.69 7.38 -7.98
N HIS A 245 11.13 8.59 -8.09
CA HIS A 245 11.91 9.82 -7.98
C HIS A 245 11.75 10.37 -6.56
N LEU A 246 12.85 10.45 -5.82
CA LEU A 246 12.85 10.91 -4.43
C LEU A 246 13.47 12.31 -4.34
N THR A 247 12.70 13.25 -3.81
CA THR A 247 13.15 14.62 -3.55
C THR A 247 13.27 14.87 -2.06
N ARG A 248 14.36 15.48 -1.63
CA ARG A 248 14.51 15.97 -0.26
C ARG A 248 13.81 17.32 -0.12
N LYS A 249 12.93 17.50 0.87
CA LYS A 249 12.42 18.84 1.20
C LYS A 249 13.61 19.73 1.59
N ALA A 250 13.70 20.93 1.00
CA ALA A 250 14.67 21.93 1.42
C ALA A 250 14.47 22.21 2.92
N ARG A 251 15.58 22.28 3.66
CA ARG A 251 15.58 22.58 5.10
C ARG A 251 15.08 23.98 5.36
#